data_AF-A0A2G2KW93-F1
#
_entry.id   AF-A0A2G2KW93-F1
#
_cell.length_a   1.000
_cell.length_b   1.000
_cell.length_c   1.000
_cell.angle_alpha   90.00
_cell.angle_beta   90.00
_cell.angle_gamma   90.00
#
_symmetry.space_group_name_H-M   'P 1'
#
loop_
_entity.id
_entity.type
_entity.pdbx_description
1 polymer ?
#
loop_
_entity_poly.entity_id
_entity_poly.type
_entity_poly.pdbx_seq_one_letter_code
_entity_poly.pdbx_strand_id
1 'polypeptide(L)'
;MNILSSREQNNLSQILLVGLISITLMFGSGCGGLDTKRLKKMGAIAAIGLAAKLIYDMVVNYQSKLINDEDKVIEKYKLAHGKLPEEPVVVAYESSIQAGNIVTAGNDITILSRLEVVRGASTPTLTIEEKITIYDNENKNKELKSFIKVVNSKTNASGTFENEFIFQLPMGMPQGIYPIRTVILVNGKAYIPVDNQMQLVQIKQNNTLEMIVSL
;
A
#
# COMPACT_ATOMS: atom_id res chain seq x y z
N MET A 1 -25.30 51.41 17.87
CA MET A 1 -24.23 52.23 18.47
C MET A 1 -24.78 52.83 19.76
N ASN A 2 -24.45 52.22 20.91
CA ASN A 2 -24.52 52.79 22.26
C ASN A 2 -23.80 51.82 23.20
N ILE A 3 -23.15 52.35 24.24
CA ILE A 3 -22.25 51.64 25.16
C ILE A 3 -22.70 51.94 26.60
N LEU A 4 -22.27 51.12 27.57
CA LEU A 4 -22.32 51.35 29.04
C LEU A 4 -23.68 51.01 29.72
N SER A 5 -23.74 50.53 30.98
CA SER A 5 -22.71 49.92 31.85
C SER A 5 -23.34 49.29 33.11
N SER A 6 -22.80 48.13 33.51
CA SER A 6 -22.56 47.61 34.88
C SER A 6 -23.49 47.90 36.08
N ARG A 7 -24.05 46.82 36.64
CA ARG A 7 -24.19 46.48 38.09
C ARG A 7 -24.82 45.07 38.19
N GLU A 8 -24.59 44.20 39.18
CA GLU A 8 -23.76 44.25 40.39
C GLU A 8 -23.35 42.82 40.82
N GLN A 9 -22.27 42.73 41.58
CA GLN A 9 -21.51 41.55 42.02
C GLN A 9 -22.15 40.70 43.13
N ASN A 10 -21.70 39.44 43.25
CA ASN A 10 -21.57 38.56 44.45
C ASN A 10 -21.21 37.13 43.95
N ASN A 11 -20.32 36.30 44.51
CA ASN A 11 -19.19 36.43 45.44
C ASN A 11 -18.06 35.50 44.91
N LEU A 12 -16.77 35.84 44.93
CA LEU A 12 -15.84 35.80 46.07
C LEU A 12 -15.83 34.49 46.89
N SER A 13 -14.91 33.59 46.53
CA SER A 13 -14.03 32.96 47.52
C SER A 13 -12.65 32.75 46.89
N GLN A 14 -11.61 33.22 47.56
CA GLN A 14 -10.21 32.99 47.15
C GLN A 14 -9.68 31.70 47.79
N ILE A 15 -8.63 31.12 47.20
CA ILE A 15 -7.43 30.67 47.92
C ILE A 15 -6.32 30.47 46.88
N LEU A 16 -5.15 31.07 47.12
CA LEU A 16 -3.93 30.77 46.38
C LEU A 16 -3.45 29.36 46.75
N LEU A 17 -2.86 28.63 45.80
CA LEU A 17 -1.68 27.84 46.14
C LEU A 17 -0.68 27.77 44.98
N VAL A 18 0.53 28.24 45.24
CA VAL A 18 1.70 28.08 44.38
C VAL A 18 2.25 26.66 44.58
N GLY A 19 2.63 25.98 43.51
CA GLY A 19 3.21 24.64 43.58
C GLY A 19 4.21 24.38 42.45
N LEU A 20 5.48 24.75 42.65
CA LEU A 20 6.56 24.18 41.86
C LEU A 20 6.68 22.68 42.16
N ILE A 21 6.81 21.86 41.13
CA ILE A 21 7.31 20.48 41.26
C ILE A 21 8.62 20.38 40.46
N SER A 22 9.73 20.55 41.16
CA SER A 22 11.07 20.24 40.64
C SER A 22 11.27 18.74 40.68
N ILE A 23 11.44 18.09 39.52
CA ILE A 23 11.81 16.67 39.45
C ILE A 23 13.34 16.57 39.45
N THR A 24 13.91 16.34 40.63
CA THR A 24 15.31 15.91 40.79
C THR A 24 15.32 14.40 40.97
N LEU A 25 15.71 13.64 39.95
CA LEU A 25 15.97 12.21 40.08
C LEU A 25 17.44 11.97 40.41
N MET A 26 17.68 11.40 41.60
CA MET A 26 19.02 11.20 42.13
C MET A 26 19.73 10.00 41.50
N PHE A 27 21.05 10.10 41.37
CA PHE A 27 21.92 8.95 41.09
C PHE A 27 21.89 7.98 42.28
N GLY A 28 21.28 6.81 42.09
CA GLY A 28 21.29 5.71 43.06
C GLY A 28 22.14 4.54 42.56
N SER A 29 23.37 4.43 43.05
CA SER A 29 24.24 3.28 42.80
C SER A 29 23.74 2.06 43.57
N GLY A 30 23.10 1.10 42.88
CA GLY A 30 22.55 -0.11 43.50
C GLY A 30 22.74 -1.35 42.63
N CYS A 31 23.72 -2.20 42.99
CA CYS A 31 23.80 -3.54 42.43
C CYS A 31 22.67 -4.41 43.00
N GLY A 32 21.77 -4.88 42.12
CA GLY A 32 20.71 -5.83 42.44
C GLY A 32 20.39 -6.66 41.19
N GLY A 33 20.30 -7.98 41.35
CA GLY A 33 20.36 -8.91 40.21
C GLY A 33 19.26 -8.74 39.15
N LEU A 34 19.64 -8.84 37.88
CA LEU A 34 18.70 -9.10 36.78
C LEU A 34 18.13 -10.51 36.94
N ASP A 35 16.92 -10.62 37.48
CA ASP A 35 16.19 -11.89 37.54
C ASP A 35 15.70 -12.28 36.13
N THR A 36 16.26 -13.35 35.58
CA THR A 36 16.21 -13.71 34.15
C THR A 36 14.86 -14.31 33.68
N LYS A 37 13.77 -14.04 34.39
CA LYS A 37 12.44 -14.65 34.17
C LYS A 37 11.37 -13.76 33.55
N ARG A 38 11.71 -12.58 33.00
CA ARG A 38 10.78 -11.73 32.21
C ARG A 38 11.17 -11.44 30.75
N LEU A 39 12.30 -11.97 30.27
CA LEU A 39 12.72 -11.88 28.86
C LEU A 39 12.07 -12.96 27.97
N LYS A 40 10.73 -12.98 27.87
CA LYS A 40 9.99 -13.88 26.94
C LYS A 40 8.84 -13.21 26.16
N LYS A 41 8.72 -11.88 26.16
CA LYS A 41 7.69 -11.14 25.39
C LYS A 41 8.18 -9.83 24.73
N MET A 42 9.46 -9.75 24.36
CA MET A 42 9.99 -8.66 23.52
C MET A 42 10.78 -9.27 22.36
N GLY A 43 10.07 -9.61 21.29
CA GLY A 43 10.58 -10.31 20.11
C GLY A 43 10.03 -9.75 18.79
N ALA A 44 9.76 -8.45 18.76
CA ALA A 44 9.49 -7.68 17.55
C ALA A 44 10.51 -6.53 17.50
N ILE A 45 11.72 -6.85 17.02
CA ILE A 45 12.72 -5.83 16.68
C ILE A 45 12.27 -5.24 15.35
N ALA A 46 11.96 -3.94 15.34
CA ALA A 46 11.37 -3.25 14.20
C ALA A 46 12.13 -3.54 12.88
N ALA A 47 11.53 -4.37 12.02
CA ALA A 47 12.13 -4.83 10.77
C ALA A 47 11.90 -3.84 9.61
N ILE A 48 11.09 -2.81 9.85
CA ILE A 48 10.67 -1.72 8.95
C ILE A 48 11.84 -1.07 8.16
N GLY A 49 13.06 -1.07 8.70
CA GLY A 49 14.26 -0.58 8.02
C GLY A 49 14.90 -1.57 7.04
N LEU A 50 14.81 -2.87 7.33
CA LEU A 50 15.39 -3.94 6.52
C LEU A 50 14.55 -4.22 5.28
N ALA A 51 13.23 -4.32 5.44
CA ALA A 51 12.29 -4.56 4.34
C ALA A 51 12.43 -3.51 3.22
N ALA A 52 12.44 -2.22 3.59
CA ALA A 52 12.59 -1.11 2.65
C ALA A 52 13.95 -1.09 1.92
N LYS A 53 15.03 -1.53 2.58
CA LYS A 53 16.35 -1.63 1.95
C LYS A 53 16.41 -2.79 0.94
N LEU A 54 15.83 -3.94 1.28
CA LEU A 54 15.88 -5.14 0.46
C LEU A 54 15.10 -5.00 -0.86
N ILE A 55 13.91 -4.37 -0.82
CA ILE A 55 13.01 -4.24 -1.98
C ILE A 55 13.36 -3.07 -2.91
N TYR A 56 14.43 -2.33 -2.61
CA TYR A 56 14.84 -1.18 -3.41
C TYR A 56 15.19 -1.58 -4.86
N ASP A 57 15.97 -2.64 -5.05
CA ASP A 57 16.40 -3.15 -6.37
C ASP A 57 15.44 -4.21 -6.95
N MET A 58 14.19 -4.29 -6.46
CA MET A 58 13.22 -5.27 -6.95
C MET A 58 12.91 -5.06 -8.43
N VAL A 59 13.21 -6.07 -9.25
CA VAL A 59 12.90 -6.11 -10.67
C VAL A 59 11.40 -6.37 -10.87
N VAL A 60 10.80 -5.64 -11.81
CA VAL A 60 9.40 -5.80 -12.21
C VAL A 60 9.33 -5.86 -13.73
N ASN A 61 8.71 -6.92 -14.23
CA ASN A 61 8.26 -7.02 -15.61
C ASN A 61 6.77 -6.68 -15.69
N TYR A 62 6.31 -6.18 -16.84
CA TYR A 62 4.91 -5.87 -17.03
C TYR A 62 4.48 -5.99 -18.48
N GLN A 63 3.21 -6.32 -18.70
CA GLN A 63 2.60 -6.38 -20.02
C GLN A 63 1.20 -5.74 -20.03
N SER A 64 0.79 -5.26 -21.19
CA SER A 64 -0.53 -4.68 -21.43
C SER A 64 -1.06 -5.13 -22.79
N LYS A 65 -2.31 -5.56 -22.84
CA LYS A 65 -2.99 -6.08 -24.03
C LYS A 65 -4.31 -5.34 -24.21
N LEU A 66 -4.49 -4.71 -25.37
CA LEU A 66 -5.77 -4.14 -25.79
C LEU A 66 -6.73 -5.27 -26.13
N ILE A 67 -7.93 -5.24 -25.55
CA ILE A 67 -8.99 -6.24 -25.75
C ILE A 67 -10.12 -5.67 -26.60
N ASN A 68 -10.57 -4.47 -26.25
CA ASN A 68 -11.48 -3.66 -27.05
C ASN A 68 -10.83 -2.29 -27.29
N ASP A 69 -10.84 -1.87 -28.54
CA ASP A 69 -10.50 -0.53 -29.00
C ASP A 69 -11.43 0.57 -28.44
N GLU A 70 -11.07 1.83 -28.72
CA GLU A 70 -11.83 3.00 -28.29
C GLU A 70 -13.27 2.99 -28.83
N ASP A 71 -13.47 2.68 -30.11
CA ASP A 71 -14.79 2.76 -30.75
C ASP A 71 -15.80 1.83 -30.05
N LYS A 72 -15.40 0.59 -29.77
CA LYS A 72 -16.24 -0.38 -29.02
C LYS A 72 -16.60 0.10 -27.61
N VAL A 73 -15.66 0.64 -26.85
CA VAL A 73 -15.97 1.09 -25.47
C VAL A 73 -16.80 2.37 -25.48
N ILE A 74 -16.60 3.25 -26.47
CA ILE A 74 -17.43 4.45 -26.67
C ILE A 74 -18.85 4.07 -27.08
N GLU A 75 -19.03 3.13 -28.00
CA GLU A 75 -20.33 2.61 -28.41
C GLU A 75 -21.07 2.00 -27.21
N LYS A 76 -20.43 1.04 -26.52
CA LYS A 76 -20.96 0.40 -25.31
C LYS A 76 -21.36 1.42 -24.25
N TYR A 77 -20.53 2.45 -24.01
CA TYR A 77 -20.84 3.50 -23.04
C TYR A 77 -22.05 4.34 -23.46
N LYS A 78 -22.11 4.77 -24.73
CA LYS A 78 -23.25 5.53 -25.28
C LYS A 78 -24.55 4.72 -25.28
N LEU A 79 -24.51 3.41 -25.54
CA LEU A 79 -25.68 2.54 -25.44
C LEU A 79 -26.25 2.50 -24.01
N ALA A 80 -25.39 2.56 -22.98
CA ALA A 80 -25.79 2.57 -21.58
C ALA A 80 -26.16 3.96 -21.01
N HIS A 81 -25.53 5.04 -21.51
CA HIS A 81 -25.61 6.39 -20.91
C HIS A 81 -26.08 7.51 -21.87
N GLY A 82 -26.40 7.18 -23.13
CA GLY A 82 -26.86 8.11 -24.17
C GLY A 82 -25.77 9.02 -24.78
N LYS A 83 -24.80 9.48 -23.98
CA LYS A 83 -23.69 10.33 -24.42
C LYS A 83 -22.35 9.90 -23.78
N LEU A 84 -21.24 10.46 -24.29
CA LEU A 84 -19.95 10.37 -23.59
C LEU A 84 -19.99 11.15 -22.26
N PRO A 85 -19.15 10.76 -21.28
CA PRO A 85 -18.97 11.54 -20.06
C PRO A 85 -18.29 12.88 -20.40
N GLU A 86 -18.35 13.85 -19.50
CA GLU A 86 -17.70 15.16 -19.71
C GLU A 86 -16.18 15.03 -19.59
N GLU A 87 -15.72 14.39 -18.50
CA GLU A 87 -14.34 13.99 -18.25
C GLU A 87 -14.12 12.49 -18.53
N PRO A 88 -12.88 12.03 -18.76
CA PRO A 88 -12.57 10.60 -18.79
C PRO A 88 -13.01 9.87 -17.52
N VAL A 89 -13.43 8.61 -17.65
CA VAL A 89 -13.85 7.76 -16.52
C VAL A 89 -13.31 6.33 -16.64
N VAL A 90 -12.95 5.74 -15.50
CA VAL A 90 -12.77 4.29 -15.36
C VAL A 90 -14.14 3.67 -15.14
N VAL A 91 -14.63 2.89 -16.10
CA VAL A 91 -15.96 2.24 -16.07
C VAL A 91 -15.91 0.95 -15.24
N ALA A 92 -14.81 0.20 -15.36
CA ALA A 92 -14.57 -1.01 -14.60
C ALA A 92 -13.07 -1.14 -14.29
N TYR A 93 -12.74 -1.66 -13.11
CA TYR A 93 -11.39 -2.06 -12.74
C TYR A 93 -11.43 -3.23 -11.76
N GLU A 94 -10.65 -4.27 -12.04
CA GLU A 94 -10.44 -5.43 -11.18
C GLU A 94 -8.97 -5.83 -11.20
N SER A 95 -8.45 -6.32 -10.07
CA SER A 95 -7.04 -6.69 -9.91
C SER A 95 -6.90 -7.77 -8.84
N SER A 96 -6.15 -8.83 -9.12
CA SER A 96 -5.96 -9.97 -8.20
C SER A 96 -4.56 -10.60 -8.34
N ILE A 97 -4.10 -11.23 -7.26
CA ILE A 97 -2.86 -12.00 -7.25
C ILE A 97 -3.13 -13.40 -7.82
N GLN A 98 -2.40 -13.77 -8.87
CA GLN A 98 -2.51 -15.08 -9.51
C GLN A 98 -1.88 -16.17 -8.63
N ALA A 99 -2.41 -17.40 -8.70
CA ALA A 99 -2.02 -18.55 -7.87
C ALA A 99 -2.27 -18.38 -6.35
N GLY A 100 -2.93 -17.31 -5.94
CA GLY A 100 -3.38 -17.07 -4.56
C GLY A 100 -2.40 -16.23 -3.73
N ASN A 101 -2.75 -16.04 -2.46
CA ASN A 101 -2.13 -15.01 -1.63
C ASN A 101 -0.91 -15.49 -0.83
N ILE A 102 -0.52 -16.76 -0.88
CA ILE A 102 0.65 -17.29 -0.15
C ILE A 102 1.84 -17.35 -1.10
N VAL A 103 2.90 -16.62 -0.77
CA VAL A 103 4.08 -16.44 -1.64
C VAL A 103 5.38 -16.75 -0.91
N THR A 104 6.42 -17.08 -1.65
CA THR A 104 7.78 -17.28 -1.15
C THR A 104 8.73 -16.29 -1.82
N ALA A 105 9.72 -15.78 -1.08
CA ALA A 105 10.74 -14.90 -1.64
C ALA A 105 11.52 -15.60 -2.77
N GLY A 106 11.97 -14.82 -3.75
CA GLY A 106 12.69 -15.29 -4.95
C GLY A 106 11.80 -15.90 -6.04
N ASN A 107 10.53 -16.22 -5.77
CA ASN A 107 9.60 -16.69 -6.79
C ASN A 107 8.82 -15.54 -7.43
N ASP A 108 8.39 -15.74 -8.67
CA ASP A 108 7.52 -14.81 -9.38
C ASP A 108 6.15 -14.70 -8.70
N ILE A 109 5.73 -13.45 -8.48
CA ILE A 109 4.41 -13.07 -8.02
C ILE A 109 3.76 -12.29 -9.16
N THR A 110 2.68 -12.84 -9.72
CA THR A 110 1.95 -12.23 -10.82
C THR A 110 0.68 -11.57 -10.29
N ILE A 111 0.48 -10.30 -10.65
CA ILE A 111 -0.81 -9.61 -10.51
C ILE A 111 -1.42 -9.46 -11.89
N LEU A 112 -2.63 -10.00 -12.03
CA LEU A 112 -3.47 -9.82 -13.20
C LEU A 112 -4.52 -8.76 -12.91
N SER A 113 -4.75 -7.88 -13.87
CA SER A 113 -5.79 -6.86 -13.78
C SER A 113 -6.47 -6.61 -15.12
N ARG A 114 -7.70 -6.09 -15.05
CA ARG A 114 -8.51 -5.74 -16.21
C ARG A 114 -9.20 -4.42 -15.94
N LEU A 115 -9.18 -3.53 -16.91
CA LEU A 115 -9.79 -2.21 -16.84
C LEU A 115 -10.55 -1.86 -18.12
N GLU A 116 -11.56 -1.02 -17.97
CA GLU A 116 -12.26 -0.37 -19.08
C GLU A 116 -12.31 1.12 -18.81
N VAL A 117 -11.77 1.92 -19.73
CA VAL A 117 -11.70 3.38 -19.62
C VAL A 117 -12.34 4.00 -20.84
N VAL A 118 -13.16 5.02 -20.62
CA VAL A 118 -13.85 5.79 -21.65
C VAL A 118 -13.45 7.25 -21.50
N ARG A 119 -13.00 7.87 -22.59
CA ARG A 119 -12.61 9.28 -22.61
C ARG A 119 -13.79 10.25 -22.46
N GLY A 120 -13.46 11.47 -22.06
CA GLY A 120 -14.40 12.59 -22.05
C GLY A 120 -14.81 13.01 -23.45
N ALA A 121 -15.97 13.64 -23.57
CA ALA A 121 -16.49 14.20 -24.82
C ALA A 121 -15.53 15.23 -25.43
N SER A 122 -14.89 16.04 -24.57
CA SER A 122 -13.94 17.10 -24.93
C SER A 122 -12.47 16.65 -24.91
N THR A 123 -12.20 15.39 -24.56
CA THR A 123 -10.86 14.88 -24.27
C THR A 123 -10.50 13.75 -25.25
N PRO A 124 -10.08 14.05 -26.50
CA PRO A 124 -9.93 13.03 -27.55
C PRO A 124 -8.80 12.03 -27.31
N THR A 125 -7.84 12.35 -26.45
CA THR A 125 -6.71 11.48 -26.06
C THR A 125 -6.55 11.50 -24.54
N LEU A 126 -5.95 10.43 -24.00
CA LEU A 126 -5.73 10.26 -22.57
C LEU A 126 -4.53 9.34 -22.32
N THR A 127 -3.81 9.61 -21.23
CA THR A 127 -2.84 8.67 -20.67
C THR A 127 -3.55 7.84 -19.61
N ILE A 128 -3.54 6.52 -19.78
CA ILE A 128 -4.04 5.57 -18.79
C ILE A 128 -2.84 4.91 -18.14
N GLU A 129 -2.73 5.03 -16.82
CA GLU A 129 -1.65 4.43 -16.04
C GLU A 129 -2.21 3.49 -14.99
N GLU A 130 -1.48 2.42 -14.70
CA GLU A 130 -1.73 1.57 -13.54
C GLU A 130 -0.54 1.67 -12.58
N LYS A 131 -0.82 2.16 -11.37
CA LYS A 131 0.14 2.21 -10.26
C LYS A 131 -0.11 1.03 -9.33
N ILE A 132 0.95 0.27 -9.05
CA ILE A 132 1.00 -0.75 -8.00
C ILE A 132 1.88 -0.23 -6.85
N THR A 133 1.47 -0.47 -5.61
CA THR A 133 2.19 -0.06 -4.40
C THR A 133 2.19 -1.19 -3.38
N ILE A 134 3.38 -1.55 -2.90
CA ILE A 134 3.59 -2.56 -1.86
C ILE A 134 3.86 -1.82 -0.54
N TYR A 135 3.13 -2.18 0.51
CA TYR A 135 3.24 -1.59 1.83
C TYR A 135 3.95 -2.53 2.82
N ASP A 136 4.50 -1.95 3.88
CA ASP A 136 5.21 -2.67 4.93
C ASP A 136 4.26 -3.56 5.75
N ASN A 137 4.75 -4.73 6.18
CA ASN A 137 3.97 -5.73 6.92
C ASN A 137 3.74 -5.36 8.39
N GLU A 138 4.63 -4.58 9.00
CA GLU A 138 4.50 -4.06 10.37
C GLU A 138 3.75 -2.73 10.38
N ASN A 139 4.09 -1.81 9.46
CA ASN A 139 3.41 -0.53 9.27
C ASN A 139 2.73 -0.44 7.90
N LYS A 140 1.48 -0.90 7.83
CA LYS A 140 0.66 -0.96 6.60
C LYS A 140 0.41 0.36 5.88
N ASN A 141 0.78 1.51 6.47
CA ASN A 141 0.71 2.83 5.84
C ASN A 141 2.05 3.27 5.22
N LYS A 142 3.16 2.57 5.50
CA LYS A 142 4.48 2.87 4.92
C LYS A 142 4.59 2.18 3.56
N GLU A 143 4.68 2.98 2.49
CA GLU A 143 5.06 2.47 1.17
C GLU A 143 6.49 1.93 1.23
N LEU A 144 6.68 0.69 0.76
CA LEU A 144 7.99 0.08 0.58
C LEU A 144 8.51 0.33 -0.84
N LYS A 145 7.64 0.16 -1.83
CA LYS A 145 7.96 0.30 -3.24
C LYS A 145 6.69 0.56 -4.04
N SER A 146 6.81 1.32 -5.12
CA SER A 146 5.74 1.52 -6.09
C SER A 146 6.28 1.53 -7.51
N PHE A 147 5.43 1.11 -8.46
CA PHE A 147 5.70 1.09 -9.89
C PHE A 147 4.49 1.65 -10.63
N ILE A 148 4.73 2.32 -11.75
CA ILE A 148 3.71 2.89 -12.62
C ILE A 148 3.96 2.38 -14.04
N LYS A 149 2.90 1.94 -14.71
CA LYS A 149 2.91 1.52 -16.12
C LYS A 149 1.90 2.33 -16.91
N VAL A 150 2.32 2.89 -18.05
CA VAL A 150 1.39 3.44 -19.05
C VAL A 150 0.74 2.27 -19.80
N VAL A 151 -0.56 2.06 -19.55
CA VAL A 151 -1.35 0.93 -20.06
C VAL A 151 -1.60 1.06 -21.57
N ASN A 152 -1.99 2.25 -22.01
CA ASN A 152 -2.40 2.53 -23.39
C ASN A 152 -1.28 3.16 -24.24
N SER A 153 -0.01 2.91 -23.90
CA SER A 153 1.18 3.52 -24.53
C SER A 153 1.28 3.37 -26.06
N LYS A 154 0.57 2.39 -26.64
CA LYS A 154 0.50 2.17 -28.09
C LYS A 154 -0.56 3.02 -28.81
N THR A 155 -1.54 3.58 -28.09
CA THR A 155 -2.72 4.24 -28.70
C THR A 155 -3.03 5.62 -28.12
N ASN A 156 -2.69 5.90 -26.86
CA ASN A 156 -3.10 7.10 -26.11
C ASN A 156 -4.62 7.37 -26.15
N ALA A 157 -5.41 6.29 -26.29
CA ALA A 157 -6.85 6.29 -26.49
C ALA A 157 -7.57 5.47 -25.42
N SER A 158 -8.91 5.51 -25.45
CA SER A 158 -9.79 4.68 -24.62
C SER A 158 -9.63 3.19 -24.95
N GLY A 159 -10.19 2.31 -24.11
CA GLY A 159 -10.29 0.89 -24.42
C GLY A 159 -10.55 0.00 -23.21
N THR A 160 -10.70 -1.30 -23.49
CA THR A 160 -10.59 -2.36 -22.49
C THR A 160 -9.19 -2.94 -22.56
N PHE A 161 -8.51 -3.07 -21.42
CA PHE A 161 -7.15 -3.59 -21.33
C PHE A 161 -7.06 -4.74 -20.31
N GLU A 162 -6.29 -5.77 -20.66
CA GLU A 162 -5.78 -6.80 -19.76
C GLU A 162 -4.31 -6.51 -19.46
N ASN A 163 -3.94 -6.63 -18.19
CA ASN A 163 -2.66 -6.19 -17.67
C ASN A 163 -2.04 -7.25 -16.78
N GLU A 164 -0.71 -7.32 -16.84
CA GLU A 164 0.12 -8.19 -16.03
C GLU A 164 1.25 -7.36 -15.39
N PHE A 165 1.53 -7.65 -14.12
CA PHE A 165 2.76 -7.26 -13.43
C PHE A 165 3.38 -8.51 -12.81
N ILE A 166 4.65 -8.76 -13.07
CA ILE A 166 5.41 -9.87 -12.50
C ILE A 166 6.58 -9.28 -11.70
N PHE A 167 6.70 -9.65 -10.43
CA PHE A 167 7.79 -9.22 -9.56
C PHE A 167 8.18 -10.31 -8.57
N GLN A 168 9.40 -10.25 -8.05
CA GLN A 168 9.93 -11.22 -7.08
C GLN A 168 10.24 -10.53 -5.76
N LEU A 169 9.71 -11.01 -4.64
CA LEU A 169 10.13 -10.47 -3.34
C LEU A 169 11.59 -10.87 -3.06
N PRO A 170 12.45 -9.92 -2.64
CA PRO A 170 13.85 -10.21 -2.31
C PRO A 170 14.00 -11.27 -1.22
N MET A 171 15.02 -12.10 -1.36
CA MET A 171 15.44 -13.03 -0.31
C MET A 171 15.78 -12.27 0.98
N GLY A 172 15.34 -12.81 2.11
CA GLY A 172 15.55 -12.20 3.43
C GLY A 172 14.49 -11.18 3.85
N MET A 173 13.46 -10.89 3.03
CA MET A 173 12.32 -10.12 3.51
C MET A 173 11.64 -10.81 4.72
N PRO A 174 11.20 -10.06 5.74
CA PRO A 174 10.50 -10.60 6.90
C PRO A 174 9.24 -11.40 6.51
N GLN A 175 8.94 -12.47 7.24
CA GLN A 175 7.63 -13.12 7.10
C GLN A 175 6.51 -12.17 7.52
N GLY A 176 5.37 -12.25 6.84
CA GLY A 176 4.19 -11.45 7.21
C GLY A 176 3.23 -11.20 6.07
N ILE A 177 2.20 -10.41 6.37
CA ILE A 177 1.18 -10.00 5.39
C ILE A 177 1.55 -8.61 4.87
N TYR A 178 1.90 -8.52 3.60
CA TYR A 178 2.21 -7.30 2.88
C TYR A 178 0.97 -6.83 2.11
N PRO A 179 0.39 -5.66 2.44
CA PRO A 179 -0.68 -5.06 1.64
C PRO A 179 -0.14 -4.64 0.27
N ILE A 180 -0.95 -4.84 -0.76
CA ILE A 180 -0.68 -4.36 -2.12
C ILE A 180 -1.88 -3.55 -2.57
N ARG A 181 -1.65 -2.28 -2.91
CA ARG A 181 -2.67 -1.42 -3.52
C ARG A 181 -2.39 -1.29 -5.00
N THR A 182 -3.43 -1.44 -5.81
CA THR A 182 -3.38 -1.11 -7.24
C THR A 182 -4.41 -0.01 -7.53
N VAL A 183 -4.06 0.93 -8.40
CA VAL A 183 -4.91 2.08 -8.73
C VAL A 183 -4.70 2.52 -10.17
N ILE A 184 -5.80 2.78 -10.87
CA ILE A 184 -5.76 3.40 -12.19
C ILE A 184 -5.66 4.92 -12.04
N LEU A 185 -4.76 5.52 -12.81
CA LEU A 185 -4.71 6.96 -13.03
C LEU A 185 -5.11 7.24 -14.47
N VAL A 186 -5.97 8.23 -14.69
CA VAL A 186 -6.28 8.74 -16.04
C VAL A 186 -5.88 10.21 -16.07
N ASN A 187 -4.94 10.57 -16.94
CA ASN A 187 -4.32 11.90 -16.97
C ASN A 187 -3.79 12.34 -15.59
N GLY A 188 -3.18 11.40 -14.83
CA GLY A 188 -2.68 11.63 -13.47
C GLY A 188 -3.75 11.68 -12.36
N LYS A 189 -5.05 11.70 -12.69
CA LYS A 189 -6.14 11.62 -11.71
C LYS A 189 -6.34 10.17 -11.26
N ALA A 190 -6.10 9.88 -9.99
CA ALA A 190 -6.33 8.56 -9.40
C ALA A 190 -7.83 8.24 -9.24
N TYR A 191 -8.18 6.98 -9.47
CA TYR A 191 -9.52 6.41 -9.28
C TYR A 191 -9.58 5.56 -8.00
N ILE A 192 -10.71 4.88 -7.78
CA ILE A 192 -10.88 3.99 -6.62
C ILE A 192 -9.83 2.87 -6.69
N PRO A 193 -9.01 2.67 -5.65
CA PRO A 193 -8.01 1.61 -5.63
C PRO A 193 -8.64 0.23 -5.37
N VAL A 194 -7.94 -0.82 -5.78
CA VAL A 194 -8.18 -2.20 -5.35
C VAL A 194 -7.08 -2.59 -4.36
N ASP A 195 -7.49 -3.05 -3.18
CA ASP A 195 -6.58 -3.53 -2.14
C ASP A 195 -6.50 -5.07 -2.15
N ASN A 196 -5.30 -5.58 -2.35
CA ASN A 196 -4.90 -6.98 -2.28
C ASN A 196 -3.92 -7.18 -1.10
N GLN A 197 -3.58 -8.43 -0.79
CA GLN A 197 -2.55 -8.75 0.19
C GLN A 197 -1.84 -10.07 -0.14
N MET A 198 -0.54 -10.11 0.09
CA MET A 198 0.26 -11.34 0.01
C MET A 198 0.81 -11.71 1.39
N GLN A 199 0.81 -12.99 1.72
CA GLN A 199 1.44 -13.57 2.88
C GLN A 199 2.77 -14.18 2.46
N LEU A 200 3.88 -13.50 2.80
CA LEU A 200 5.22 -14.04 2.60
C LEU A 200 5.51 -15.08 3.68
N VAL A 201 5.76 -16.31 3.25
CA VAL A 201 6.24 -17.41 4.10
C VAL A 201 7.67 -17.80 3.71
N GLN A 202 8.48 -18.22 4.67
CA GLN A 202 9.76 -18.89 4.38
C GLN A 202 9.54 -20.39 4.50
N ILE A 203 9.71 -21.11 3.40
CA ILE A 203 9.86 -22.56 3.45
C ILE A 203 11.28 -22.84 3.94
N LYS A 204 11.42 -23.42 5.13
CA LYS A 204 12.72 -23.98 5.55
C LYS A 204 13.03 -25.16 4.63
N GLN A 205 14.04 -25.01 3.77
CA GLN A 205 14.63 -26.15 3.09
C GLN A 205 15.29 -27.05 4.16
N ASN A 206 14.64 -28.16 4.49
CA ASN A 206 15.27 -29.21 5.27
C ASN A 206 16.30 -29.93 4.39
N ASN A 207 17.50 -29.36 4.30
CA ASN A 207 18.66 -30.07 3.78
C ASN A 207 19.06 -31.14 4.81
N THR A 208 18.43 -32.30 4.74
CA THR A 208 18.71 -33.45 5.64
C THR A 208 18.66 -34.76 4.85
N LEU A 209 19.56 -34.83 3.86
CA LEU A 209 20.03 -36.02 3.15
C LEU A 209 21.51 -35.71 2.81
N GLU A 210 22.53 -36.49 3.17
CA GLU A 210 22.57 -37.78 3.88
C GLU A 210 23.72 -37.80 4.90
N MET A 211 23.51 -38.44 6.04
CA MET A 211 24.56 -39.18 6.75
C MET A 211 23.90 -40.38 7.45
N ILE A 212 24.68 -41.43 7.67
CA ILE A 212 24.28 -42.73 8.25
C ILE A 212 23.56 -43.66 7.25
N VAL A 213 24.34 -44.28 6.36
CA VAL A 213 24.36 -45.75 6.33
C VAL A 213 25.72 -46.17 6.85
N SER A 214 25.74 -46.78 8.03
CA SER A 214 26.94 -47.33 8.66
C SER A 214 27.12 -48.78 8.20
N LEU A 215 28.27 -49.11 7.63
CA LEU A 215 28.84 -50.45 7.53
C LEU A 215 30.36 -50.34 7.70
#